data_AF-A0A9E4KPJ2-F1
#
_entry.id   AF-A0A9E4KPJ2-F1
#
_cell.length_a   1.000
_cell.length_b   1.000
_cell.length_c   1.000
_cell.angle_alpha   90.00
_cell.angle_beta   90.00
_cell.angle_gamma   90.00
#
_symmetry.space_group_name_H-M   'P 1'
#
loop_
_entity.id
_entity.type
_entity.pdbx_description
1 polymer ?
#
loop_
_entity_poly.entity_id
_entity_poly.type
_entity_poly.pdbx_seq_one_letter_code
_entity_poly.pdbx_strand_id
1 'polypeptide(L)'
;MAGSFILDYLLFVFIAAFGALQMAAAYGPLPGLLLIRSKSLAFGAGLAITVAAFLLFFMTEPRNIPDTEGGLNGNQTAGLFTLGAGSALILTLVLSSLSHRALGKGQQHYASGLDALKETTYLNALTTTLKDLWKRYRA
;
A
#
# COMPACT_ATOMS: atom_id res chain seq x y z
N MET A 1 15.26 19.10 17.52
CA MET A 1 14.36 19.27 16.35
C MET A 1 14.60 18.21 15.26
N ALA A 2 15.06 16.99 15.57
CA ALA A 2 15.21 15.90 14.59
C ALA A 2 13.96 15.00 14.49
N GLY A 3 13.10 15.02 15.51
CA GLY A 3 11.88 14.22 15.55
C GLY A 3 10.83 14.64 14.50
N SER A 4 10.79 15.91 14.09
CA SER A 4 9.89 16.37 13.03
C SER A 4 10.31 15.81 11.66
N PHE A 5 11.60 15.89 11.31
CA PHE A 5 12.08 15.49 9.97
C PHE A 5 11.87 13.98 9.69
N ILE A 6 12.15 13.12 10.68
CA ILE A 6 11.94 11.67 10.56
C ILE A 6 10.46 11.35 10.32
N LEU A 7 9.59 11.98 11.11
CA LEU A 7 8.15 11.77 11.04
C LEU A 7 7.59 12.33 9.73
N ASP A 8 8.02 13.52 9.31
CA ASP A 8 7.64 14.15 8.05
C ASP A 8 7.99 13.25 6.86
N TYR A 9 9.21 12.70 6.84
CA TYR A 9 9.64 11.80 5.77
C TYR A 9 8.85 10.48 5.79
N LEU A 10 8.63 9.91 6.97
CA LEU A 10 7.83 8.68 7.12
C LEU A 10 6.40 8.88 6.61
N LEU A 11 5.75 9.99 7.01
CA LEU A 11 4.40 10.34 6.57
C LEU A 11 4.36 10.61 5.06
N PHE A 12 5.35 11.32 4.54
CA PHE A 12 5.47 11.56 3.10
C PHE A 12 5.52 10.24 2.33
N VAL A 13 6.43 9.33 2.68
CA VAL A 13 6.54 8.03 2.01
C VAL A 13 5.25 7.24 2.15
N PHE A 14 4.68 7.17 3.35
CA PHE A 14 3.45 6.44 3.60
C PHE A 14 2.30 6.93 2.72
N ILE A 15 2.04 8.25 2.70
CA ILE A 15 0.94 8.85 1.92
C ILE A 15 1.21 8.70 0.42
N ALA A 16 2.44 8.96 -0.03
CA ALA A 16 2.80 8.85 -1.44
C ALA A 16 2.70 7.41 -1.96
N ALA A 17 3.18 6.43 -1.19
CA ALA A 17 3.08 5.02 -1.50
C ALA A 17 1.63 4.54 -1.53
N PHE A 18 0.80 5.00 -0.58
CA PHE A 18 -0.64 4.69 -0.58
C PHE A 18 -1.33 5.18 -1.85
N GLY A 19 -1.08 6.44 -2.26
CA GLY A 19 -1.60 6.98 -3.52
C GLY A 19 -1.10 6.21 -4.75
N ALA A 20 0.20 5.85 -4.77
CA ALA A 20 0.79 5.06 -5.84
C ALA A 20 0.18 3.65 -5.96
N LEU A 21 -0.08 2.99 -4.83
CA LEU A 21 -0.75 1.69 -4.81
C LEU A 21 -2.18 1.77 -5.36
N GLN A 22 -2.93 2.84 -5.06
CA GLN A 22 -4.27 3.04 -5.63
C GLN A 22 -4.22 3.28 -7.14
N MET A 23 -3.24 4.06 -7.63
CA MET A 23 -3.03 4.23 -9.07
C MET A 23 -2.67 2.92 -9.76
N ALA A 24 -1.75 2.14 -9.19
CA ALA A 24 -1.34 0.85 -9.73
C ALA A 24 -2.52 -0.15 -9.78
N ALA A 25 -3.33 -0.19 -8.72
CA ALA A 25 -4.55 -1.00 -8.67
C ALA A 25 -5.59 -0.59 -9.72
N ALA A 26 -5.71 0.71 -10.01
CA ALA A 26 -6.64 1.24 -10.99
C ALA A 26 -6.21 0.97 -12.44
N TYR A 27 -4.90 1.03 -12.71
CA TYR A 27 -4.34 0.71 -14.03
C TYR A 27 -4.37 -0.81 -14.30
N GLY A 28 -4.09 -1.62 -13.26
CA GLY A 28 -4.08 -3.07 -13.36
C GLY A 28 -5.46 -3.74 -13.38
N PRO A 29 -5.51 -5.04 -13.69
CA PRO A 29 -6.72 -5.85 -13.56
C PRO A 29 -6.95 -6.31 -12.10
N LEU A 30 -6.63 -5.51 -11.09
CA LEU A 30 -6.62 -5.91 -9.67
C LEU A 30 -7.73 -5.21 -8.85
N PRO A 31 -9.02 -5.45 -9.16
CA PRO A 31 -10.13 -4.80 -8.46
C PRO A 31 -10.17 -5.12 -6.96
N GLY A 32 -9.61 -6.26 -6.52
CA GLY A 32 -9.52 -6.62 -5.10
C GLY A 32 -8.58 -5.71 -4.27
N LEU A 33 -7.76 -4.90 -4.93
CA LEU A 33 -6.84 -3.94 -4.29
C LEU A 33 -7.37 -2.50 -4.30
N LEU A 34 -8.42 -2.22 -5.10
CA LEU A 34 -9.04 -0.91 -5.15
C LEU A 34 -9.77 -0.61 -3.85
N LEU A 35 -9.68 0.63 -3.38
CA LEU A 35 -10.55 1.14 -2.31
C LEU A 35 -11.86 1.69 -2.89
N ILE A 36 -11.75 2.38 -4.02
CA ILE A 36 -12.89 2.94 -4.74
C ILE A 36 -13.16 2.07 -5.96
N ARG A 37 -14.41 1.60 -6.10
CA ARG A 37 -14.81 0.67 -7.16
C ARG A 37 -14.65 1.25 -8.58
N SER A 38 -14.75 2.58 -8.71
CA SER A 38 -14.50 3.29 -9.96
C SER A 38 -13.00 3.50 -10.18
N LYS A 39 -12.45 2.87 -11.23
CA LYS A 39 -11.02 2.95 -11.59
C LYS A 39 -10.57 4.39 -11.84
N SER A 40 -11.36 5.19 -12.57
CA SER A 40 -10.99 6.57 -12.87
C SER A 40 -10.94 7.44 -11.61
N LEU A 41 -11.89 7.25 -10.69
CA LEU A 41 -11.88 7.97 -9.41
C LEU A 41 -10.72 7.51 -8.52
N ALA A 42 -10.45 6.20 -8.46
CA ALA A 42 -9.32 5.66 -7.70
C ALA A 42 -7.98 6.18 -8.24
N PHE A 43 -7.82 6.23 -9.56
CA PHE A 43 -6.63 6.78 -10.20
C PHE A 43 -6.47 8.27 -9.91
N GLY A 44 -7.53 9.06 -10.12
CA GLY A 44 -7.51 10.50 -9.87
C GLY A 44 -7.23 10.83 -8.40
N ALA A 45 -7.86 10.11 -7.47
CA ALA A 45 -7.60 10.26 -6.04
C ALA A 45 -6.17 9.85 -5.67
N GLY A 46 -5.68 8.72 -6.18
CA GLY A 46 -4.31 8.25 -5.96
C GLY A 46 -3.28 9.27 -6.46
N LEU A 47 -3.48 9.81 -7.65
CA LEU A 47 -2.63 10.86 -8.22
C LEU A 47 -2.65 12.13 -7.37
N ALA A 48 -3.84 12.61 -7.00
CA ALA A 48 -3.98 13.79 -6.16
C ALA A 48 -3.29 13.62 -4.80
N ILE A 49 -3.43 12.46 -4.16
CA ILE A 49 -2.79 12.13 -2.89
C ILE A 49 -1.26 12.11 -3.04
N THR A 50 -0.73 11.44 -4.07
CA THR A 50 0.72 11.37 -4.30
C THR A 50 1.32 12.75 -4.59
N VAL A 51 0.67 13.56 -5.44
CA VAL A 51 1.12 14.93 -5.74
C VAL A 51 1.04 15.81 -4.50
N ALA A 52 -0.06 15.75 -3.75
CA ALA A 52 -0.22 16.52 -2.51
C ALA A 52 0.86 16.15 -1.49
N ALA A 53 1.17 14.87 -1.31
CA ALA A 53 2.24 14.42 -0.42
C ALA A 53 3.59 14.99 -0.83
N PHE A 54 3.90 14.97 -2.13
CA PHE A 54 5.13 15.54 -2.67
C PHE A 54 5.22 17.05 -2.42
N LEU A 55 4.17 17.79 -2.74
CA LEU A 55 4.14 19.24 -2.52
C LEU A 55 4.25 19.58 -1.03
N LEU A 56 3.51 18.90 -0.16
CA LEU A 56 3.56 19.12 1.28
C LEU A 56 4.95 18.81 1.85
N PHE A 57 5.63 17.77 1.38
CA PHE A 57 6.95 17.42 1.94
C PHE A 57 8.05 18.41 1.51
N PHE A 58 8.06 18.78 0.22
CA PHE A 58 9.15 19.58 -0.37
C PHE A 58 8.92 21.09 -0.34
N MET A 59 7.68 21.58 -0.24
CA MET A 59 7.40 23.03 -0.23
C MET A 59 7.34 23.64 1.17
N THR A 60 7.22 22.83 2.24
CA THR A 60 7.08 23.40 3.60
C THR A 60 8.42 23.73 4.25
N GLU A 61 9.49 22.99 3.92
CA GLU A 61 10.82 23.17 4.50
C GLU A 61 11.92 22.80 3.50
N PRO A 62 13.14 23.37 3.62
CA PRO A 62 14.29 22.92 2.87
C PRO A 62 14.71 21.50 3.30
N ARG A 63 14.52 20.51 2.41
CA ARG A 63 14.80 19.09 2.71
C ARG A 63 16.16 18.60 2.20
N ASN A 64 16.90 19.40 1.44
CA ASN A 64 18.23 19.05 0.94
C ASN A 64 19.31 19.40 1.98
N ILE A 65 19.35 18.63 3.06
CA ILE A 65 20.28 18.82 4.18
C ILE A 65 21.30 17.66 4.17
N PRO A 66 22.61 17.93 4.20
CA PRO A 66 23.63 16.90 4.31
C PRO A 66 23.47 16.04 5.58
N ASP A 67 23.89 14.79 5.50
CA ASP A 67 23.92 13.86 6.65
C ASP A 67 24.89 14.31 7.75
N THR A 68 25.89 15.12 7.41
CA THR A 68 26.80 15.79 8.36
C THR A 68 26.16 16.95 9.13
N GLU A 69 25.07 17.51 8.61
CA GLU A 69 24.35 18.67 9.18
C GLU A 69 23.00 18.27 9.81
N GLY A 70 22.81 16.97 10.09
CA GLY A 70 21.60 16.44 10.71
C GLY A 70 20.51 16.00 9.73
N GLY A 71 20.82 15.92 8.43
CA GLY A 71 20.00 15.23 7.44
C GLY A 71 19.96 13.72 7.65
N LEU A 72 18.99 13.04 7.01
CA LEU A 72 18.89 11.58 7.10
C LEU A 72 20.01 10.92 6.29
N ASN A 73 20.75 10.01 6.91
CA ASN A 73 21.69 9.18 6.18
C ASN A 73 20.97 8.13 5.34
N GLY A 74 21.70 7.47 4.43
CA GLY A 74 21.13 6.48 3.51
C GLY A 74 20.44 5.31 4.21
N ASN A 75 21.02 4.78 5.30
CA ASN A 75 20.45 3.65 6.03
C ASN A 75 19.13 4.02 6.73
N GLN A 76 19.08 5.22 7.33
CA GLN A 76 17.86 5.75 7.95
C GLN A 76 16.77 5.96 6.90
N THR A 77 17.13 6.57 5.77
CA THR A 77 16.21 6.82 4.65
C THR A 77 15.63 5.53 4.10
N ALA A 78 16.46 4.49 3.93
CA ALA A 78 16.02 3.17 3.48
C ALA A 78 15.09 2.48 4.50
N GLY A 79 15.42 2.55 5.78
CA GLY A 79 14.59 1.99 6.86
C GLY A 79 13.21 2.66 6.94
N LEU A 80 13.18 3.99 6.92
CA LEU A 80 11.94 4.77 6.95
C LEU A 80 11.11 4.58 5.67
N PHE A 81 11.76 4.48 4.51
CA PHE A 81 11.07 4.17 3.25
C PHE A 81 10.37 2.81 3.33
N THR A 82 11.11 1.79 3.77
CA THR A 82 10.60 0.42 3.91
C THR A 82 9.43 0.38 4.89
N LEU A 83 9.57 1.06 6.04
CA LEU A 83 8.51 1.13 7.04
C LEU A 83 7.27 1.85 6.49
N GLY A 84 7.43 3.03 5.90
CA GLY A 84 6.33 3.82 5.36
C GLY A 84 5.60 3.13 4.21
N ALA A 85 6.34 2.64 3.21
CA ALA A 85 5.78 1.94 2.06
C ALA A 85 5.15 0.59 2.48
N GLY A 86 5.80 -0.15 3.38
CA GLY A 86 5.28 -1.40 3.93
C GLY A 86 3.98 -1.18 4.71
N SER A 87 3.92 -0.17 5.57
CA SER A 87 2.69 0.19 6.29
C SER A 87 1.57 0.63 5.33
N ALA A 88 1.89 1.40 4.27
CA ALA A 88 0.92 1.80 3.26
C ALA A 88 0.36 0.58 2.49
N LEU A 89 1.22 -0.39 2.17
CA LEU A 89 0.81 -1.66 1.57
C LEU A 89 -0.12 -2.44 2.49
N ILE A 90 0.28 -2.67 3.75
CA ILE A 90 -0.54 -3.37 4.74
C ILE A 90 -1.89 -2.69 4.89
N LEU A 91 -1.91 -1.37 5.03
CA LEU A 91 -3.16 -0.62 5.16
C LEU A 91 -4.03 -0.75 3.91
N THR A 92 -3.44 -0.68 2.72
CA THR A 92 -4.16 -0.86 1.45
C THR A 92 -4.82 -2.23 1.39
N LEU A 93 -4.10 -3.29 1.75
CA LEU A 93 -4.63 -4.66 1.76
C LEU A 93 -5.76 -4.84 2.77
N VAL A 94 -5.62 -4.25 3.97
CA VAL A 94 -6.65 -4.31 5.02
C VAL A 94 -7.89 -3.55 4.56
N LEU A 95 -7.75 -2.29 4.16
CA LEU A 95 -8.87 -1.45 3.77
C LEU A 95 -9.59 -1.97 2.52
N SER A 96 -8.84 -2.46 1.52
CA SER A 96 -9.46 -3.02 0.31
C SER A 96 -10.23 -4.30 0.63
N SER A 97 -9.70 -5.15 1.52
CA SER A 97 -10.39 -6.36 1.96
C SER A 97 -11.66 -6.07 2.77
N LEU A 98 -11.64 -5.04 3.62
CA LEU A 98 -12.83 -4.57 4.34
C LEU A 98 -13.89 -3.98 3.40
N SER A 99 -13.47 -3.20 2.39
CA SER A 99 -14.37 -2.53 1.45
C SER A 99 -15.03 -3.51 0.47
N HIS A 100 -14.33 -4.60 0.15
CA HIS A 100 -14.74 -5.57 -0.87
C HIS A 100 -15.08 -6.95 -0.32
N ARG A 101 -15.63 -7.04 0.91
CA ARG A 101 -16.03 -8.29 1.59
C ARG A 101 -16.96 -9.22 0.78
N ALA A 102 -17.61 -8.72 -0.27
CA ALA A 102 -18.48 -9.50 -1.15
C ALA A 102 -17.77 -10.12 -2.38
N LEU A 103 -16.56 -9.67 -2.74
CA LEU A 103 -15.76 -10.28 -3.81
C LEU A 103 -15.20 -11.63 -3.36
N GLY A 104 -15.41 -12.67 -4.16
CA GLY A 104 -14.96 -14.05 -3.90
C GLY A 104 -15.92 -14.93 -3.07
N LYS A 105 -17.12 -14.45 -2.69
CA LYS A 105 -18.12 -15.32 -2.06
C LYS A 105 -18.63 -16.37 -3.07
N GLY A 106 -18.16 -17.61 -2.93
CA GLY A 106 -18.69 -18.77 -3.67
C GLY A 106 -17.69 -19.50 -4.56
N GLN A 107 -16.43 -19.04 -4.66
CA GLN A 107 -15.41 -19.75 -5.44
C GLN A 107 -14.54 -20.65 -4.56
N GLN A 108 -14.50 -21.94 -4.93
CA GLN A 108 -13.75 -23.00 -4.25
C GLN A 108 -12.27 -23.09 -4.70
N HIS A 109 -11.92 -22.41 -5.80
CA HIS A 109 -10.57 -22.37 -6.34
C HIS A 109 -10.31 -20.99 -6.92
N TYR A 110 -9.30 -20.30 -6.40
CA TYR A 110 -8.80 -19.04 -6.98
C TYR A 110 -7.62 -19.32 -7.90
N ALA A 111 -7.40 -18.43 -8.87
CA ALA A 111 -6.16 -18.42 -9.64
C ALA A 111 -4.92 -18.38 -8.72
N SER A 112 -3.82 -18.99 -9.16
CA SER A 112 -2.61 -19.09 -8.33
C SER A 112 -1.86 -17.75 -8.23
N GLY A 113 -1.27 -17.45 -7.08
CA GLY A 113 -0.44 -16.26 -6.88
C GLY A 113 -1.21 -14.94 -6.88
N LEU A 114 -0.59 -13.87 -7.40
CA LEU A 114 -1.18 -12.52 -7.42
C LEU A 114 -2.43 -12.43 -8.32
N ASP A 115 -2.62 -13.37 -9.24
CA ASP A 115 -3.82 -13.42 -10.07
C ASP A 115 -5.09 -13.71 -9.26
N ALA A 116 -4.97 -14.28 -8.06
CA ALA A 116 -6.11 -14.43 -7.14
C ALA A 116 -6.79 -13.08 -6.82
N LEU A 117 -6.02 -11.98 -6.76
CA LEU A 117 -6.53 -10.63 -6.44
C LEU A 117 -7.44 -10.04 -7.52
N LYS A 118 -7.57 -10.70 -8.68
CA LYS A 118 -8.56 -10.36 -9.70
C LYS A 118 -9.97 -10.78 -9.29
N GLU A 119 -10.08 -11.90 -8.58
CA GLU A 119 -11.35 -12.58 -8.28
C GLU A 119 -11.73 -12.49 -6.80
N THR A 120 -10.77 -12.18 -5.92
CA THR A 120 -11.00 -12.09 -4.48
C THR A 120 -10.15 -11.02 -3.80
N THR A 121 -10.37 -10.82 -2.50
CA THR A 121 -9.57 -9.90 -1.68
C THR A 121 -8.38 -10.63 -1.05
N TYR A 122 -7.34 -9.89 -0.69
CA TYR A 122 -6.11 -10.47 -0.13
C TYR A 122 -6.36 -11.35 1.11
N LEU A 123 -7.17 -10.90 2.07
CA LEU A 123 -7.45 -11.69 3.29
C LEU A 123 -8.24 -12.97 2.98
N ASN A 124 -9.14 -12.92 2.00
CA ASN A 124 -9.88 -14.11 1.57
C ASN A 124 -8.94 -15.12 0.92
N ALA A 125 -8.09 -14.67 -0.02
CA ALA A 125 -7.07 -15.54 -0.64
C ALA A 125 -6.15 -16.17 0.41
N LEU A 126 -5.63 -15.36 1.33
CA LEU A 126 -4.71 -15.82 2.38
C LEU A 126 -5.37 -16.86 3.29
N THR A 127 -6.59 -16.60 3.77
CA THR A 127 -7.28 -17.53 4.66
C THR A 127 -7.69 -18.83 3.98
N THR A 128 -8.04 -18.82 2.69
CA THR A 128 -8.29 -20.05 1.94
C THR A 128 -7.02 -20.87 1.74
N THR A 129 -5.91 -20.23 1.34
CA THR A 129 -4.63 -20.92 1.15
C THR A 129 -4.11 -21.51 2.46
N LEU A 130 -4.21 -20.77 3.56
CA LEU A 130 -3.82 -21.27 4.89
C LEU A 130 -4.69 -22.46 5.34
N LYS A 131 -6.00 -22.42 5.10
CA LYS A 131 -6.90 -23.55 5.41
C LYS A 131 -6.54 -24.79 4.59
N ASP A 132 -6.23 -24.62 3.31
CA ASP A 132 -5.86 -25.74 2.43
C ASP A 132 -4.49 -26.33 2.81
N LEU A 133 -3.50 -25.48 3.12
CA LEU A 133 -2.20 -25.92 3.64
C LEU A 133 -2.35 -26.68 4.97
N TRP A 134 -3.18 -26.16 5.89
CA TRP A 134 -3.41 -26.81 7.17
C TRP A 134 -4.11 -28.17 7.02
N LYS A 135 -5.07 -28.30 6.09
CA LYS A 135 -5.68 -29.60 5.75
C LYS A 135 -4.66 -30.58 5.17
N ARG A 136 -3.77 -30.13 4.28
CA ARG A 136 -2.70 -30.97 3.70
C ARG A 136 -1.70 -31.45 4.74
N TYR A 137 -1.41 -30.64 5.77
CA TYR A 137 -0.49 -31.04 6.85
C TYR A 137 -1.14 -31.99 7.86
N ARG A 138 -2.48 -32.06 7.90
CA ARG A 138 -3.25 -32.91 8.81
C ARG A 138 -3.75 -34.22 8.16
N ALA A 139 -3.62 -34.37 6.86
CA ALA A 139 -3.93 -35.58 6.09
C ALA A 139 -2.67 -36.43 5.92
#